data_AF-A0A815HUN0-F1
#
_entry.id   AF-A0A815HUN0-F1
#
_cell.length_a   1.000
_cell.length_b   1.000
_cell.length_c   1.000
_cell.angle_alpha   90.00
_cell.angle_beta   90.00
_cell.angle_gamma   90.00
#
_symmetry.space_group_name_H-M   'P 1'
#
loop_
_entity.id
_entity.type
_entity.pdbx_description
1 polymer ?
#
loop_
_entity_poly.entity_id
_entity_poly.type
_entity_poly.pdbx_seq_one_letter_code
_entity_poly.pdbx_strand_id
1 'polypeptide(L)'
;MDQSSSSSISSNISASTSSSIVINSLSSSSSTQSTNPDIQILNDNVHKYTTETVKLCLKYKKNLYKIVDKKSKSPCWSIFGLPAKIVGNGYEIIKSFASCETCYQTYSYSSTISTLSNHKCPMITNKSQQKLQLSSTSRIAFHDALSDLPKSTPPDPNNIKISEKEKNLFKTSLTNWICLNIRPINIIEDEGLKSLIDLSIRKGYMHGPVSVSSLFPCRKTITKEIQKIGMTGRDEMKTVLIKAAKERRLSLSPDLWSDAL
;
A
#
# COMPACT_ATOMS: atom_id res chain seq x y z
N MET A 1 -13.70 83.20 -8.33
CA MET A 1 -13.24 82.75 -7.00
C MET A 1 -14.00 81.47 -6.72
N ASP A 2 -13.35 80.32 -6.81
CA ASP A 2 -13.70 79.14 -6.02
C ASP A 2 -12.57 78.12 -6.16
N GLN A 3 -12.21 77.57 -5.00
CA GLN A 3 -10.89 77.05 -4.68
C GLN A 3 -10.78 75.55 -4.98
N SER A 4 -9.66 75.20 -5.61
CA SER A 4 -9.14 73.85 -5.77
C SER A 4 -8.83 73.23 -4.41
N SER A 5 -9.40 72.06 -4.11
CA SER A 5 -9.05 71.27 -2.93
C SER A 5 -8.41 69.96 -3.38
N SER A 6 -7.08 69.95 -3.40
CA SER A 6 -6.22 68.78 -3.57
C SER A 6 -5.85 68.24 -2.19
N SER A 7 -6.39 67.07 -1.83
CA SER A 7 -6.03 66.36 -0.60
C SER A 7 -4.91 65.35 -0.89
N SER A 8 -3.71 65.65 -0.38
CA SER A 8 -2.54 64.77 -0.35
C SER A 8 -2.62 63.85 0.87
N ILE A 9 -2.69 62.54 0.64
CA ILE A 9 -2.60 61.50 1.68
C ILE A 9 -1.14 61.06 1.77
N SER A 10 -0.47 61.45 2.84
CA SER A 10 0.87 61.01 3.23
C SER A 10 0.77 59.72 4.06
N SER A 11 1.16 58.60 3.46
CA SER A 11 1.33 57.32 4.14
C SER A 11 2.74 57.19 4.71
N ASN A 12 2.86 57.40 6.03
CA ASN A 12 4.02 57.02 6.82
C ASN A 12 4.08 55.49 6.94
N ILE A 13 5.07 54.86 6.29
CA ILE A 13 5.40 53.45 6.49
C ILE A 13 6.62 53.39 7.40
N SER A 14 6.36 53.06 8.66
CA SER A 14 7.35 52.80 9.70
C SER A 14 8.17 51.55 9.34
N ALA A 15 9.49 51.73 9.26
CA ALA A 15 10.45 50.64 9.10
C ALA A 15 10.46 49.76 10.36
N SER A 16 9.93 48.54 10.24
CA SER A 16 10.05 47.50 11.25
C SER A 16 11.45 46.90 11.23
N THR A 17 12.09 47.00 12.40
CA THR A 17 13.42 46.54 12.77
C THR A 17 13.69 45.07 12.48
N SER A 18 14.85 44.81 11.89
CA SER A 18 15.46 43.49 11.68
C SER A 18 15.69 42.76 12.99
N SER A 19 14.93 41.70 13.23
CA SER A 19 15.23 40.72 14.27
C SER A 19 16.30 39.75 13.75
N SER A 20 17.51 39.88 14.29
CA SER A 20 18.63 38.96 14.12
C SER A 20 18.29 37.59 14.71
N ILE A 21 18.09 36.60 13.85
CA ILE A 21 17.98 35.20 14.25
C ILE A 21 19.38 34.70 14.58
N VAL A 22 19.66 34.52 15.87
CA VAL A 22 20.83 33.82 16.39
C VAL A 22 20.63 32.33 16.12
N ILE A 23 21.33 31.80 15.12
CA ILE A 23 21.42 30.36 14.88
C ILE A 23 22.54 29.81 15.77
N ASN A 24 22.17 29.23 16.92
CA ASN A 24 23.09 28.43 17.70
C ASN A 24 23.39 27.12 16.95
N SER A 25 24.57 27.06 16.34
CA SER A 25 25.18 25.85 15.83
C SER A 25 25.58 24.94 16.99
N LEU A 26 24.70 23.99 17.33
CA LEU A 26 24.99 22.91 18.27
C LEU A 26 25.54 21.71 17.50
N SER A 27 26.87 21.61 17.47
CA SER A 27 27.62 20.46 16.98
C SER A 27 27.40 19.28 17.93
N SER A 28 26.62 18.28 17.50
CA SER A 28 26.47 17.00 18.22
C SER A 28 26.84 15.86 17.28
N SER A 29 28.14 15.57 17.24
CA SER A 29 28.73 14.35 16.68
C SER A 29 28.20 13.14 17.45
N SER A 30 27.19 12.49 16.88
CA SER A 30 26.63 11.22 17.36
C SER A 30 26.83 10.18 16.26
N SER A 31 27.94 9.46 16.32
CA SER A 31 28.19 8.27 15.51
C SER A 31 27.35 7.12 16.06
N THR A 32 26.09 7.02 15.63
CA THR A 32 25.29 5.81 15.82
C THR A 32 25.47 4.90 14.61
N GLN A 33 26.25 3.84 14.82
CA GLN A 33 26.30 2.69 13.93
C GLN A 33 24.87 2.17 13.72
N SER A 34 24.42 2.22 12.46
CA SER A 34 23.16 1.63 12.01
C SER A 34 23.32 0.12 11.95
N THR A 35 23.05 -0.56 13.07
CA THR A 35 22.75 -2.00 13.06
C THR A 35 21.27 -2.17 12.76
N ASN A 36 20.97 -2.70 11.58
CA ASN A 36 19.64 -3.18 11.16
C ASN A 36 18.94 -3.92 12.32
N PRO A 37 17.79 -3.42 12.82
CA PRO A 37 16.99 -4.16 13.78
C PRO A 37 15.90 -4.87 12.99
N ASP A 38 16.22 -5.97 12.33
CA ASP A 38 15.25 -7.01 12.01
C ASP A 38 15.99 -8.23 11.47
N ILE A 39 15.63 -9.41 11.99
CA ILE A 39 16.32 -10.70 11.85
C ILE A 39 17.46 -10.89 12.87
N GLN A 40 17.13 -10.78 14.16
CA GLN A 40 17.79 -11.64 15.15
C GLN A 40 16.97 -12.92 15.31
N ILE A 41 17.65 -14.00 14.93
CA ILE A 41 17.17 -15.36 14.92
C ILE A 41 16.95 -15.83 16.35
N LEU A 42 15.74 -16.33 16.53
CA LEU A 42 15.19 -17.09 17.65
C LEU A 42 16.21 -18.09 18.21
N ASN A 43 16.70 -17.78 19.41
CA ASN A 43 17.42 -18.73 20.27
C ASN A 43 16.39 -19.70 20.87
N ASP A 44 16.63 -21.01 20.76
CA ASP A 44 15.77 -22.14 21.16
C ASP A 44 15.54 -22.23 22.68
N ASN A 45 14.84 -21.25 23.23
CA ASN A 45 14.29 -21.28 24.57
C ASN A 45 12.76 -21.20 24.48
N VAL A 46 12.10 -22.33 24.75
CA VAL A 46 10.65 -22.52 24.97
C VAL A 46 9.80 -21.40 24.36
N HIS A 47 9.70 -21.37 23.03
CA HIS A 47 8.90 -20.35 22.38
C HIS A 47 7.43 -20.57 22.69
N LYS A 48 6.93 -19.71 23.58
CA LYS A 48 5.52 -19.61 23.90
C LYS A 48 4.80 -19.11 22.65
N TYR A 49 4.19 -20.03 21.93
CA TYR A 49 3.33 -19.71 20.81
C TYR A 49 2.15 -18.85 21.28
N THR A 50 1.83 -17.84 20.48
CA THR A 50 0.65 -16.98 20.60
C THR A 50 -0.22 -17.14 19.35
N THR A 51 -1.48 -16.75 19.41
CA THR A 51 -2.40 -16.77 18.26
C THR A 51 -1.81 -16.06 17.03
N GLU A 52 -1.22 -14.88 17.24
CA GLU A 52 -0.63 -14.05 16.20
C GLU A 52 0.63 -14.69 15.59
N THR A 53 1.52 -15.24 16.42
CA THR A 53 2.75 -15.87 15.92
C THR A 53 2.45 -17.12 15.11
N VAL A 54 1.49 -17.95 15.54
CA VAL A 54 1.05 -19.12 14.78
C VAL A 54 0.42 -18.71 13.44
N LYS A 55 -0.47 -17.70 13.45
CA LYS A 55 -1.07 -17.15 12.23
C LYS A 55 -0.02 -16.66 11.23
N LEU A 56 0.98 -15.91 11.68
CA LEU A 56 2.07 -15.43 10.83
C LEU A 56 2.91 -16.59 10.27
N CYS A 57 3.24 -17.58 11.10
CA CYS A 57 3.97 -18.78 10.66
C CYS A 57 3.21 -19.53 9.56
N LEU A 58 1.91 -19.78 9.73
CA LEU A 58 1.10 -20.46 8.71
C LEU A 58 0.99 -19.67 7.41
N LYS A 59 0.84 -18.34 7.49
CA LYS A 59 0.62 -17.49 6.33
C LYS A 59 1.89 -17.29 5.50
N TYR A 60 3.03 -17.09 6.15
CA TYR A 60 4.27 -16.66 5.50
C TYR A 60 5.35 -17.74 5.42
N LYS A 61 5.27 -18.81 6.22
CA LYS A 61 6.28 -19.89 6.27
C LYS A 61 5.67 -21.26 5.93
N LYS A 62 5.00 -21.35 4.78
CA LYS A 62 4.27 -22.55 4.31
C LYS A 62 5.12 -23.81 4.16
N ASN A 63 6.42 -23.66 3.92
CA ASN A 63 7.38 -24.76 3.86
C ASN A 63 7.77 -25.32 5.22
N LEU A 64 7.50 -24.59 6.31
CA LEU A 64 7.86 -24.97 7.67
C LEU A 64 6.63 -25.25 8.54
N TYR A 65 5.45 -24.76 8.16
CA TYR A 65 4.23 -24.91 8.93
C TYR A 65 3.06 -25.28 8.04
N LYS A 66 2.18 -26.15 8.55
CA LYS A 66 0.96 -26.58 7.88
C LYS A 66 -0.20 -26.73 8.87
N ILE A 67 -1.41 -26.79 8.35
CA ILE A 67 -2.61 -27.14 9.13
C ILE A 67 -2.87 -28.64 8.90
N VAL A 68 -3.14 -29.38 9.98
CA VAL A 68 -3.39 -30.82 9.98
C VAL A 68 -4.80 -31.10 10.47
N ASP A 69 -5.52 -31.97 9.78
CA ASP A 69 -6.89 -32.34 10.12
C ASP A 69 -6.96 -32.96 11.51
N LYS A 70 -7.95 -32.52 12.30
CA LYS A 70 -8.27 -33.16 13.58
C LYS A 70 -9.33 -34.23 13.37
N LYS A 71 -9.03 -35.47 13.73
CA LYS A 71 -10.02 -36.55 13.78
C LYS A 71 -11.04 -36.29 14.89
N SER A 72 -12.13 -35.60 14.55
CA SER A 72 -13.22 -35.23 15.46
C SER A 72 -14.54 -35.24 14.71
N LYS A 73 -15.63 -35.60 15.41
CA LYS A 73 -16.99 -35.59 14.84
C LYS A 73 -17.64 -34.21 14.82
N SER A 74 -17.06 -33.20 15.49
CA SER A 74 -17.68 -31.88 15.56
C SER A 74 -17.58 -31.15 14.22
N PRO A 75 -18.68 -30.53 13.71
CA PRO A 75 -18.71 -29.87 12.40
C PRO A 75 -17.66 -28.77 12.21
N CYS A 76 -17.25 -28.08 13.28
CA CYS A 76 -16.27 -27.00 13.18
C CYS A 76 -14.92 -27.49 12.63
N TRP A 77 -14.56 -28.76 12.83
CA TRP A 77 -13.30 -29.34 12.32
C TRP A 77 -13.31 -29.62 10.81
N SER A 78 -14.43 -29.39 10.12
CA SER A 78 -14.45 -29.36 8.65
C SER A 78 -13.85 -28.08 8.05
N ILE A 79 -13.69 -27.03 8.87
CA ILE A 79 -13.17 -25.71 8.48
C ILE A 79 -11.83 -25.40 9.19
N PHE A 80 -11.61 -26.06 10.33
CA PHE A 80 -10.48 -25.83 11.21
C PHE A 80 -9.61 -27.08 11.29
N GLY A 81 -8.30 -26.86 11.33
CA GLY A 81 -7.34 -27.89 11.67
C GLY A 81 -6.35 -27.43 12.75
N LEU A 82 -5.44 -28.33 13.08
CA LEU A 82 -4.40 -28.13 14.08
C LEU A 82 -3.14 -27.58 13.39
N PRO A 83 -2.65 -26.39 13.79
CA PRO A 83 -1.39 -25.87 13.29
C PRO A 83 -0.24 -26.79 13.72
N ALA A 84 0.65 -27.12 12.80
CA ALA A 84 1.80 -27.99 13.05
C ALA A 84 3.06 -27.46 12.35
N LYS A 85 4.21 -27.67 13.00
CA LYS A 85 5.54 -27.43 12.43
C LYS A 85 5.99 -28.68 11.70
N ILE A 86 6.52 -28.54 10.49
CA ILE A 86 7.08 -29.66 9.72
C ILE A 86 8.47 -29.98 10.26
N VAL A 87 8.71 -31.22 10.68
CA VAL A 87 9.98 -31.66 11.26
C VAL A 87 10.38 -32.98 10.60
N GLY A 88 11.39 -32.92 9.71
CA GLY A 88 11.79 -34.05 8.88
C GLY A 88 10.63 -34.57 8.02
N ASN A 89 10.35 -35.87 8.12
CA ASN A 89 9.23 -36.52 7.42
C ASN A 89 7.89 -36.44 8.18
N GLY A 90 7.89 -35.83 9.37
CA GLY A 90 6.73 -35.75 10.25
C GLY A 90 6.26 -34.31 10.49
N TYR A 91 5.42 -34.17 11.51
CA TYR A 91 4.96 -32.86 11.97
C TYR A 91 4.76 -32.85 13.48
N GLU A 92 5.06 -31.71 14.09
CA GLU A 92 4.86 -31.44 15.52
C GLU A 92 3.66 -30.50 15.67
N ILE A 93 2.60 -30.97 16.33
CA ILE A 93 1.38 -30.18 16.53
C ILE A 93 1.64 -29.09 17.58
N ILE A 94 1.33 -27.85 17.23
CA ILE A 94 1.34 -26.73 18.16
C ILE A 94 0.09 -26.83 19.03
N LYS A 95 0.26 -27.38 20.23
CA LYS A 95 -0.83 -27.66 21.18
C LYS A 95 -1.61 -26.39 21.53
N SER A 96 -2.88 -26.56 21.87
CA SER A 96 -3.80 -25.52 22.33
C SER A 96 -4.17 -24.44 21.29
N PHE A 97 -3.93 -24.69 20.00
CA PHE A 97 -4.35 -23.79 18.92
C PHE A 97 -5.10 -24.52 17.81
N ALA A 98 -6.05 -23.83 17.18
CA ALA A 98 -6.76 -24.29 16.00
C ALA A 98 -6.83 -23.15 15.00
N SER A 99 -6.60 -23.45 13.72
CA SER A 99 -6.53 -22.45 12.66
C SER A 99 -7.50 -22.79 11.55
N CYS A 100 -8.23 -21.78 11.06
CA CYS A 100 -9.08 -21.95 9.89
C CYS A 100 -8.21 -22.18 8.65
N GLU A 101 -8.53 -23.20 7.87
CA GLU A 101 -7.76 -23.58 6.67
C GLU A 101 -7.81 -22.50 5.57
N THR A 102 -8.90 -21.74 5.51
CA THR A 102 -9.11 -20.76 4.44
C THR A 102 -8.54 -19.39 4.79
N CYS A 103 -8.84 -18.86 5.97
CA CYS A 103 -8.44 -17.50 6.35
C CYS A 103 -7.20 -17.43 7.26
N TYR A 104 -6.69 -18.58 7.71
CA TYR A 104 -5.55 -18.71 8.64
C TYR A 104 -5.74 -17.99 9.99
N GLN A 105 -6.98 -17.63 10.35
CA GLN A 105 -7.24 -17.07 11.68
C GLN A 105 -7.06 -18.18 12.71
N THR A 106 -6.18 -17.94 13.67
CA THR A 106 -5.82 -18.89 14.73
C THR A 106 -6.49 -18.50 16.04
N TYR A 107 -7.03 -19.49 16.75
CA TYR A 107 -7.65 -19.34 18.05
C TYR A 107 -6.96 -20.26 19.05
N SER A 108 -6.80 -19.79 20.29
CA SER A 108 -6.47 -20.70 21.39
C SER A 108 -7.68 -21.58 21.71
N TYR A 109 -7.47 -22.88 21.86
CA TYR A 109 -8.51 -23.83 22.26
C TYR A 109 -7.95 -24.74 23.35
N SER A 110 -8.62 -24.78 24.50
CA SER A 110 -8.24 -25.64 25.63
C SER A 110 -9.13 -26.88 25.72
N SER A 111 -10.41 -26.79 25.34
CA SER A 111 -11.36 -27.90 25.33
C SER A 111 -12.71 -27.53 24.71
N THR A 112 -13.17 -26.29 24.89
CA THR A 112 -14.44 -25.79 24.32
C THR A 112 -14.29 -25.34 22.87
N ILE A 113 -15.28 -25.67 22.04
CA ILE A 113 -15.31 -25.33 20.61
C ILE A 113 -16.14 -24.07 20.29
N SER A 114 -16.68 -23.37 21.29
CA SER A 114 -17.58 -22.22 21.09
C SER A 114 -16.95 -21.10 20.27
N THR A 115 -15.67 -20.81 20.52
CA THR A 115 -14.90 -19.80 19.76
C THR A 115 -14.72 -20.20 18.30
N LEU A 116 -14.54 -21.49 18.02
CA LEU A 116 -14.39 -22.03 16.66
C LEU A 116 -15.73 -22.03 15.91
N SER A 117 -16.81 -22.45 16.56
CA SER A 117 -18.15 -22.50 15.96
C SER A 117 -18.70 -21.11 15.61
N ASN A 118 -18.29 -20.06 16.34
CA ASN A 118 -18.70 -18.68 16.08
C ASN A 118 -17.90 -18.01 14.97
N HIS A 119 -16.87 -18.66 14.42
CA HIS A 119 -16.06 -18.11 13.35
C HIS A 119 -16.83 -18.07 12.03
N LYS A 120 -17.08 -16.85 11.53
CA LYS A 120 -17.57 -16.61 10.17
C LYS A 120 -16.37 -16.37 9.26
N CYS A 121 -15.93 -17.39 8.54
CA CYS A 121 -14.81 -17.26 7.63
C CYS A 121 -15.22 -16.37 6.44
N PRO A 122 -14.59 -15.21 6.23
CA PRO A 122 -14.96 -14.29 5.14
C PRO A 122 -14.67 -14.87 3.76
N MET A 123 -13.83 -15.90 3.68
CA MET A 123 -13.41 -16.55 2.43
C MET A 123 -14.26 -17.77 2.07
N ILE A 124 -15.00 -18.35 3.03
CA ILE A 124 -15.98 -19.40 2.74
C ILE A 124 -17.27 -18.70 2.36
N THR A 125 -17.32 -18.20 1.13
CA THR A 125 -18.59 -17.79 0.53
C THR A 125 -19.45 -19.04 0.42
N ASN A 126 -20.60 -19.03 1.08
CA ASN A 126 -21.56 -20.13 1.04
C ASN A 126 -21.83 -20.46 -0.44
N LYS A 127 -21.77 -21.73 -0.85
CA LYS A 127 -21.92 -22.11 -2.28
C LYS A 127 -23.22 -21.55 -2.89
N SER A 128 -24.25 -21.36 -2.06
CA SER A 128 -25.50 -20.69 -2.41
C SER A 128 -25.37 -19.18 -2.65
N GLN A 129 -24.47 -18.47 -1.94
CA GLN A 129 -24.17 -17.05 -2.16
C GLN A 129 -23.22 -16.82 -3.33
N GLN A 130 -22.35 -17.78 -3.68
CA GLN A 130 -21.52 -17.69 -4.88
C GLN A 130 -22.36 -17.57 -6.16
N LYS A 131 -23.51 -18.26 -6.22
CA LYS A 131 -24.42 -18.21 -7.39
C LYS A 131 -25.04 -16.83 -7.63
N LEU A 132 -25.10 -15.97 -6.61
CA LEU A 132 -25.60 -14.59 -6.72
C LEU A 132 -24.49 -13.55 -6.91
N GLN A 133 -23.23 -13.85 -6.57
CA GLN A 133 -22.07 -12.97 -6.83
C GLN A 133 -21.34 -13.26 -8.15
N LEU A 134 -21.69 -14.36 -8.84
CA LEU A 134 -21.20 -14.71 -10.17
C LEU A 134 -21.62 -13.71 -11.28
N SER A 135 -22.51 -12.77 -10.97
CA SER A 135 -22.81 -11.62 -11.83
C SER A 135 -21.86 -10.42 -11.61
N SER A 136 -20.93 -10.48 -10.64
CA SER A 136 -20.02 -9.37 -10.29
C SER A 136 -18.52 -9.68 -10.41
N THR A 137 -18.12 -10.92 -10.75
CA THR A 137 -16.73 -11.36 -10.69
C THR A 137 -16.09 -11.56 -12.07
N SER A 138 -15.47 -10.50 -12.59
CA SER A 138 -14.42 -10.58 -13.63
C SER A 138 -13.04 -10.96 -13.07
N ARG A 139 -12.92 -11.31 -11.77
CA ARG A 139 -11.62 -11.38 -11.07
C ARG A 139 -10.99 -12.77 -10.94
N ILE A 140 -11.73 -13.87 -11.13
CA ILE A 140 -11.20 -15.23 -10.87
C ILE A 140 -10.54 -15.84 -12.13
N ALA A 141 -10.95 -15.44 -13.33
CA ALA A 141 -10.40 -15.99 -14.57
C ALA A 141 -8.96 -15.54 -14.92
N PHE A 142 -8.39 -14.55 -14.19
CA PHE A 142 -7.06 -14.03 -14.49
C PHE A 142 -5.92 -14.84 -13.86
N HIS A 143 -6.19 -15.59 -12.79
CA HIS A 143 -5.12 -16.20 -11.99
C HIS A 143 -4.69 -17.59 -12.51
N ASP A 144 -5.62 -18.35 -13.12
CA ASP A 144 -5.32 -19.67 -13.70
C ASP A 144 -4.67 -19.59 -15.09
N ALA A 145 -4.80 -18.46 -15.80
CA ALA A 145 -4.21 -18.30 -17.14
C ALA A 145 -2.71 -17.93 -17.13
N LEU A 146 -2.14 -17.57 -15.98
CA LEU A 146 -0.78 -17.02 -15.87
C LEU A 146 0.26 -18.04 -15.35
N SER A 147 -0.16 -19.22 -14.88
CA SER A 147 0.75 -20.21 -14.30
C SER A 147 1.58 -20.99 -15.33
N ASP A 148 1.17 -21.01 -16.60
CA ASP A 148 1.83 -21.79 -17.66
C ASP A 148 2.74 -20.95 -18.58
N LEU A 149 3.05 -19.70 -18.21
CA LEU A 149 3.91 -18.84 -19.03
C LEU A 149 5.39 -19.28 -18.94
N PRO A 150 6.02 -19.67 -20.06
CA PRO A 150 7.43 -20.06 -20.09
C PRO A 150 8.32 -18.87 -19.74
N LYS A 151 9.41 -19.13 -19.00
CA LYS A 151 10.48 -18.16 -18.69
C LYS A 151 11.33 -17.85 -19.93
N SER A 152 10.71 -17.36 -21.01
CA SER A 152 11.41 -16.93 -22.22
C SER A 152 12.02 -15.54 -22.04
N THR A 153 13.00 -15.24 -22.88
CA THR A 153 13.60 -13.91 -23.06
C THR A 153 12.53 -12.84 -23.30
N PRO A 154 12.77 -11.57 -22.90
CA PRO A 154 11.78 -10.50 -23.06
C PRO A 154 11.43 -10.32 -24.53
N PRO A 155 10.14 -10.41 -24.90
CA PRO A 155 9.74 -10.06 -26.25
C PRO A 155 10.08 -8.58 -26.49
N ASP A 156 10.53 -8.28 -27.72
CA ASP A 156 10.77 -6.90 -28.15
C ASP A 156 9.49 -6.09 -27.93
N PRO A 157 9.53 -5.00 -27.13
CA PRO A 157 8.35 -4.19 -26.83
C PRO A 157 7.67 -3.64 -28.08
N ASN A 158 8.38 -3.52 -29.20
CA ASN A 158 7.83 -3.04 -30.46
C ASN A 158 6.99 -4.07 -31.22
N ASN A 159 7.04 -5.35 -30.83
CA ASN A 159 6.39 -6.45 -31.57
C ASN A 159 5.26 -7.14 -30.80
N ILE A 160 4.87 -6.63 -29.63
CA ILE A 160 3.80 -7.23 -28.82
C ILE A 160 2.43 -6.87 -29.45
N LYS A 161 1.84 -7.82 -30.16
CA LYS A 161 0.45 -7.71 -30.63
C LYS A 161 -0.51 -8.11 -29.51
N ILE A 162 -1.04 -7.11 -28.81
CA ILE A 162 -2.13 -7.32 -27.84
C ILE A 162 -3.40 -7.67 -28.60
N SER A 163 -4.04 -8.78 -28.26
CA SER A 163 -5.27 -9.21 -28.92
C SER A 163 -6.42 -8.23 -28.64
N GLU A 164 -7.37 -8.13 -29.56
CA GLU A 164 -8.53 -7.24 -29.40
C GLU A 164 -9.37 -7.61 -28.16
N LYS A 165 -9.41 -8.90 -27.82
CA LYS A 165 -10.08 -9.40 -26.61
C LYS A 165 -9.44 -8.84 -25.34
N GLU A 166 -8.11 -8.84 -25.25
CA GLU A 166 -7.36 -8.31 -24.10
C GLU A 166 -7.51 -6.79 -24.00
N LYS A 167 -7.49 -6.08 -25.13
CA LYS A 167 -7.74 -4.63 -25.16
C LYS A 167 -9.11 -4.28 -24.59
N ASN A 168 -10.15 -5.02 -25.00
CA ASN A 168 -11.50 -4.82 -24.49
C ASN A 168 -11.61 -5.15 -23.00
N LEU A 169 -10.94 -6.20 -22.53
CA LEU A 169 -10.89 -6.54 -21.11
C LEU A 169 -10.20 -5.46 -20.27
N PHE A 170 -9.09 -4.90 -20.77
CA PHE A 170 -8.40 -3.78 -20.14
C PHE A 170 -9.29 -2.53 -20.11
N LYS A 171 -9.93 -2.19 -21.23
CA LYS A 171 -10.89 -1.08 -21.33
C LYS A 171 -12.01 -1.20 -20.29
N THR A 172 -12.69 -2.34 -20.22
CA THR A 172 -13.76 -2.58 -19.23
C THR A 172 -13.25 -2.48 -17.79
N SER A 173 -12.05 -3.02 -17.52
CA SER A 173 -11.46 -2.96 -16.18
C SER A 173 -11.12 -1.51 -15.77
N LEU A 174 -10.59 -0.72 -16.70
CA LEU A 174 -10.27 0.69 -16.49
C LEU A 174 -11.54 1.52 -16.29
N THR A 175 -12.56 1.32 -17.14
CA THR A 175 -13.87 1.99 -16.99
C THR A 175 -14.49 1.68 -15.62
N ASN A 176 -14.50 0.41 -15.22
CA ASN A 176 -15.02 0.02 -13.90
C ASN A 176 -14.24 0.69 -12.77
N TRP A 177 -12.91 0.75 -12.85
CA TRP A 177 -12.09 1.43 -11.85
C TRP A 177 -12.42 2.93 -11.75
N ILE A 178 -12.61 3.61 -12.88
CA ILE A 178 -13.00 5.03 -12.94
C ILE A 178 -14.35 5.24 -12.27
N CYS A 179 -15.37 4.46 -12.66
CA CYS A 179 -16.72 4.59 -12.11
C CYS A 179 -16.77 4.27 -10.61
N LEU A 180 -16.13 3.18 -10.18
CA LEU A 180 -16.14 2.76 -8.78
C LEU A 180 -15.44 3.73 -7.85
N ASN A 181 -14.44 4.46 -8.34
CA ASN A 181 -13.65 5.40 -7.54
C ASN A 181 -13.98 6.88 -7.85
N ILE A 182 -15.02 7.13 -8.64
CA ILE A 182 -15.48 8.47 -9.07
C ILE A 182 -14.29 9.31 -9.56
N ARG A 183 -13.50 8.75 -10.48
CA ARG A 183 -12.35 9.44 -11.07
C ARG A 183 -12.80 10.26 -12.28
N PRO A 184 -12.14 11.40 -12.57
CA PRO A 184 -12.41 12.13 -13.79
C PRO A 184 -11.93 11.31 -15.00
N ILE A 185 -12.65 11.38 -16.12
CA ILE A 185 -12.38 10.53 -17.30
C ILE A 185 -10.99 10.84 -17.89
N ASN A 186 -10.56 12.10 -17.85
CA ASN A 186 -9.25 12.54 -18.35
C ASN A 186 -8.06 11.91 -17.60
N ILE A 187 -8.26 11.22 -16.48
CA ILE A 187 -7.18 10.51 -15.77
C ILE A 187 -6.50 9.45 -16.66
N ILE A 188 -7.16 8.95 -17.70
CA ILE A 188 -6.57 8.00 -18.66
C ILE A 188 -5.46 8.63 -19.52
N GLU A 189 -5.49 9.95 -19.66
CA GLU A 189 -4.51 10.72 -20.41
C GLU A 189 -3.30 11.10 -19.54
N ASP A 190 -3.39 10.91 -18.22
CA ASP A 190 -2.34 11.25 -17.27
C ASP A 190 -1.06 10.44 -17.49
N GLU A 191 0.04 11.14 -17.79
CA GLU A 191 1.34 10.53 -18.04
C GLU A 191 1.91 9.82 -16.80
N GLY A 192 1.56 10.31 -15.60
CA GLY A 192 1.93 9.66 -14.35
C GLY A 192 1.29 8.28 -14.19
N LEU A 193 -0.01 8.15 -14.50
CA LEU A 193 -0.72 6.89 -14.49
C LEU A 193 -0.16 5.92 -15.54
N LYS A 194 0.09 6.39 -16.77
CA LYS A 194 0.70 5.56 -17.83
C LYS A 194 2.06 5.02 -17.40
N SER A 195 2.90 5.88 -16.82
CA SER A 195 4.23 5.52 -16.30
C SER A 195 4.13 4.47 -15.18
N LEU A 196 3.15 4.60 -14.29
CA LEU A 196 2.92 3.66 -13.20
C LEU A 196 2.44 2.28 -13.70
N ILE A 197 1.55 2.25 -14.69
CA ILE A 197 1.08 1.01 -15.31
C ILE A 197 2.26 0.31 -15.99
N ASP A 198 3.06 1.04 -16.75
CA ASP A 198 4.23 0.48 -17.42
C ASP A 198 5.25 -0.08 -16.41
N LEU A 199 5.54 0.65 -15.33
CA LEU A 199 6.36 0.14 -14.22
C LEU A 199 5.80 -1.16 -13.63
N SER A 200 4.47 -1.24 -13.47
CA SER A 200 3.79 -2.42 -12.95
C SER A 200 3.92 -3.63 -13.90
N ILE A 201 3.79 -3.40 -15.20
CA ILE A 201 3.97 -4.43 -16.24
C ILE A 201 5.41 -4.95 -16.21
N ARG A 202 6.41 -4.04 -16.21
CA ARG A 202 7.83 -4.43 -16.12
C ARG A 202 8.12 -5.24 -14.86
N LYS A 203 7.55 -4.85 -13.71
CA LYS A 203 7.73 -5.61 -12.46
C LYS A 203 7.07 -6.98 -12.52
N GLY A 204 5.86 -7.07 -13.08
CA GLY A 204 5.18 -8.36 -13.31
C GLY A 204 5.95 -9.27 -14.26
N TYR A 205 6.60 -8.69 -15.28
CA TYR A 205 7.48 -9.44 -16.18
C TYR A 205 8.71 -10.00 -15.43
N MET A 206 9.39 -9.18 -14.63
CA MET A 206 10.63 -9.56 -13.93
C MET A 206 10.40 -10.57 -12.80
N HIS A 207 9.26 -10.48 -12.10
CA HIS A 207 9.01 -11.23 -10.88
C HIS A 207 7.88 -12.25 -11.00
N GLY A 208 7.24 -12.35 -12.18
CA GLY A 208 6.03 -13.13 -12.38
C GLY A 208 4.80 -12.49 -11.73
N PRO A 209 3.73 -13.27 -11.48
CA PRO A 209 2.53 -12.77 -10.82
C PRO A 209 2.84 -12.24 -9.40
N VAL A 210 2.84 -10.92 -9.24
CA VAL A 210 3.03 -10.24 -7.95
C VAL A 210 1.68 -9.86 -7.36
N SER A 211 1.49 -10.10 -6.05
CA SER A 211 0.29 -9.64 -5.35
C SER A 211 0.23 -8.11 -5.34
N VAL A 212 -0.81 -7.54 -5.93
CA VAL A 212 -1.05 -6.08 -5.99
C VAL A 212 -1.01 -5.44 -4.60
N SER A 213 -1.56 -6.10 -3.59
CA SER A 213 -1.56 -5.59 -2.20
C SER A 213 -0.17 -5.44 -1.59
N SER A 214 0.83 -6.16 -2.10
CA SER A 214 2.23 -6.02 -1.68
C SER A 214 3.01 -4.99 -2.49
N LEU A 215 2.55 -4.66 -3.69
CA LEU A 215 3.22 -3.73 -4.60
C LEU A 215 2.94 -2.27 -4.22
N PHE A 216 1.69 -1.96 -3.83
CA PHE A 216 1.29 -0.60 -3.55
C PHE A 216 1.47 -0.24 -2.07
N PRO A 217 2.25 0.81 -1.75
CA PRO A 217 2.38 1.27 -0.38
C PRO A 217 1.06 1.87 0.13
N CYS A 218 0.89 1.90 1.45
CA CYS A 218 -0.31 2.49 2.05
C CYS A 218 -0.36 4.02 1.81
N ARG A 219 -1.56 4.60 1.87
CA ARG A 219 -1.79 6.05 1.67
C ARG A 219 -0.83 6.93 2.48
N LYS A 220 -0.60 6.60 3.76
CA LYS A 220 0.29 7.36 4.65
C LYS A 220 1.73 7.39 4.13
N THR A 221 2.22 6.29 3.58
CA THR A 221 3.57 6.21 2.99
C THR A 221 3.67 7.09 1.75
N ILE A 222 2.68 7.03 0.86
CA ILE A 222 2.64 7.88 -0.34
C ILE A 222 2.59 9.36 0.06
N THR A 223 1.76 9.73 1.04
CA THR A 223 1.69 11.12 1.54
C THR A 223 3.02 11.62 2.07
N LYS A 224 3.76 10.79 2.83
CA LYS A 224 5.09 11.15 3.31
C LYS A 224 6.08 11.35 2.16
N GLU A 225 6.05 10.49 1.14
CA GLU A 225 6.94 10.65 -0.01
C GLU A 225 6.60 11.90 -0.83
N ILE A 226 5.31 12.21 -1.02
CA ILE A 226 4.87 13.47 -1.65
C ILE A 226 5.39 14.69 -0.88
N GLN A 227 5.26 14.68 0.45
CA GLN A 227 5.77 15.76 1.29
C GLN A 227 7.28 15.94 1.15
N LYS A 228 8.02 14.83 1.14
CA LYS A 228 9.47 14.83 0.94
C LYS A 228 9.86 15.42 -0.41
N ILE A 229 9.24 14.96 -1.51
CA ILE A 229 9.48 15.51 -2.85
C ILE A 229 9.15 17.01 -2.90
N GLY A 230 8.04 17.42 -2.30
CA GLY A 230 7.63 18.83 -2.23
C GLY A 230 8.60 19.69 -1.42
N MET A 231 9.18 19.16 -0.34
CA MET A 231 10.23 19.85 0.42
C MET A 231 11.51 20.01 -0.40
N THR A 232 11.96 18.96 -1.08
CA THR A 232 13.13 19.02 -1.97
C THR A 232 12.95 20.09 -3.06
N GLY A 233 11.81 20.08 -3.76
CA GLY A 233 11.53 21.10 -4.79
C GLY A 233 11.46 22.52 -4.22
N ARG A 234 10.92 22.69 -2.99
CA ARG A 234 10.92 23.98 -2.31
C ARG A 234 12.33 24.46 -2.00
N ASP A 235 13.21 23.59 -1.52
CA ASP A 235 14.59 23.93 -1.18
C ASP A 235 15.39 24.32 -2.44
N GLU A 236 15.17 23.61 -3.55
CA GLU A 236 15.75 23.95 -4.86
C GLU A 236 15.27 25.33 -5.34
N MET A 237 13.96 25.61 -5.28
CA MET A 237 13.39 26.89 -5.69
C MET A 237 13.81 28.06 -4.79
N LYS A 238 14.02 27.81 -3.49
CA LYS A 238 14.33 28.84 -2.50
C LYS A 238 15.55 29.68 -2.92
N THR A 239 16.60 29.03 -3.42
CA THR A 239 17.82 29.73 -3.86
C THR A 239 17.55 30.65 -5.05
N VAL A 240 16.76 30.17 -6.03
CA VAL A 240 16.36 30.94 -7.21
C VAL A 240 15.50 32.14 -6.82
N LEU A 241 14.52 31.93 -5.94
CA LEU A 241 13.60 32.97 -5.49
C LEU A 241 14.30 34.04 -4.65
N ILE A 242 15.21 33.65 -3.74
CA ILE A 242 16.03 34.61 -2.96
C ILE A 242 16.86 35.48 -3.88
N LYS A 243 17.47 34.89 -4.93
CA LYS A 243 18.25 35.65 -5.92
C LYS A 243 17.35 36.65 -6.68
N ALA A 244 16.23 36.18 -7.23
CA ALA A 244 15.29 37.04 -7.97
C ALA A 244 14.74 38.18 -7.10
N ALA A 245 14.45 37.90 -5.82
CA ALA A 245 14.00 38.91 -4.87
C ALA A 245 15.07 39.97 -4.61
N LYS A 246 16.34 39.58 -4.39
CA LYS A 246 17.46 40.51 -4.20
C LYS A 246 17.69 41.41 -5.42
N GLU A 247 17.47 40.87 -6.61
CA GLU A 247 17.56 41.61 -7.87
C GLU A 247 16.32 42.48 -8.17
N ARG A 248 15.32 42.51 -7.29
CA ARG A 248 14.01 43.17 -7.51
C ARG A 248 13.29 42.71 -8.77
N ARG A 249 13.47 41.44 -9.15
CA ARG A 249 12.86 40.78 -10.31
C ARG A 249 11.75 39.80 -9.94
N LEU A 250 11.37 39.76 -8.67
CA LEU A 250 10.28 38.93 -8.18
C LEU A 250 9.00 39.78 -8.08
N SER A 251 7.93 39.32 -8.72
CA SER A 251 6.57 39.84 -8.52
C SER A 251 5.71 38.73 -7.89
N LEU A 252 4.80 39.12 -7.00
CA LEU A 252 3.85 38.22 -6.35
C LEU A 252 2.44 38.64 -6.73
N SER A 253 1.69 37.72 -7.34
CA SER A 253 0.26 37.91 -7.61
C SER A 253 -0.54 37.08 -6.61
N PRO A 254 -1.09 37.68 -5.54
CA PRO A 254 -1.97 36.94 -4.65
C PRO A 254 -3.24 36.54 -5.40
N ASP A 255 -3.56 35.25 -5.39
CA ASP A 255 -4.80 34.72 -5.94
C ASP A 255 -5.83 34.62 -4.81
N LEU A 256 -6.89 35.43 -4.88
CA LEU A 256 -7.94 35.53 -3.88
C LEU A 256 -9.28 35.19 -4.53
N TRP A 257 -9.92 34.12 -4.06
CA TRP A 257 -11.28 33.76 -4.42
C TRP A 257 -12.09 33.45 -3.16
N SER A 258 -13.42 33.60 -3.26
CA SER A 258 -14.36 33.18 -2.24
C SER A 258 -15.18 32.02 -2.78
N ASP A 259 -15.20 30.90 -2.05
CA ASP A 259 -16.14 29.83 -2.35
C ASP A 259 -17.54 30.28 -1.91
N ALA A 260 -18.42 30.52 -2.87
CA ALA A 260 -19.83 30.76 -2.57
C ALA A 260 -20.45 29.44 -2.08
N LEU A 261 -20.89 29.43 -0.82
CA LEU A 261 -21.60 28.32 -0.18
C LEU A 261 -23.04 28.20 -0.68
#